data_AF-A0AAV9WR57-F1
#
_entry.id   AF-A0AAV9WR57-F1
#
_cell.length_a   1.000
_cell.length_b   1.000
_cell.length_c   1.000
_cell.angle_alpha   90.00
_cell.angle_beta   90.00
_cell.angle_gamma   90.00
#
_symmetry.space_group_name_H-M   'P 1'
#
loop_
_entity.id
_entity.type
_entity.pdbx_description
1 polymer ?
#
loop_
_entity_poly.entity_id
_entity_poly.type
_entity_poly.pdbx_seq_one_letter_code
_entity_poly.pdbx_strand_id
1 'polypeptide(L)'
;MRSFIKSFLHISKLPLTSNINKKNTVNMVHHEWVGAGLTSTYHDHTVKLHNQLADYAFNGRFDKALECIEEDPDLVNSWRLRGPEDTRPASGWTTLHQAALLSTSTISHIERLISLGAWRNLTTVNTNQTAYDIAKANNRSRDILDALKPHYERRVDEEIVKNLQRGLEEVINSRVKRMIEQNRFRIPTVAVLLELQGLSLWCPIPGFYGGFHIQLKEDNSIQTESSCRVAGGSGQTHVISPDGTWKITADGLY
;
A
#
# COMPACT_ATOMS: atom_id res chain seq x y z
N MET A 1 -12.41 46.08 -6.17
CA MET A 1 -11.17 45.88 -5.37
C MET A 1 -11.51 44.85 -4.32
N ARG A 2 -11.12 43.57 -4.47
CA ARG A 2 -9.91 42.94 -3.87
C ARG A 2 -9.74 43.33 -2.39
N SER A 3 -9.49 42.45 -1.42
CA SER A 3 -9.30 41.01 -1.33
C SER A 3 -8.94 40.69 0.14
N PHE A 4 -8.91 39.40 0.48
CA PHE A 4 -8.13 38.74 1.55
C PHE A 4 -8.73 38.60 2.95
N ILE A 5 -9.31 37.40 3.18
CA ILE A 5 -8.94 36.56 4.32
C ILE A 5 -8.66 35.15 3.76
N LYS A 6 -7.37 34.79 3.63
CA LYS A 6 -6.90 33.40 3.48
C LYS A 6 -5.96 33.15 4.66
N SER A 7 -6.46 32.48 5.70
CA SER A 7 -5.58 31.90 6.72
C SER A 7 -5.28 30.46 6.33
N PHE A 8 -3.99 30.18 6.20
CA PHE A 8 -3.41 28.94 5.72
C PHE A 8 -3.53 27.82 6.76
N LEU A 9 -4.16 26.70 6.38
CA LEU A 9 -3.95 25.40 7.00
C LEU A 9 -2.59 24.87 6.55
N HIS A 10 -1.59 24.92 7.44
CA HIS A 10 -0.30 24.27 7.24
C HIS A 10 -0.47 22.77 7.52
N ILE A 11 -0.70 21.99 6.46
CA ILE A 11 -0.69 20.52 6.51
C ILE A 11 0.79 20.11 6.52
N SER A 12 1.24 19.47 7.59
CA SER A 12 2.58 18.89 7.68
C SER A 12 2.75 17.83 6.58
N LYS A 13 3.69 18.06 5.66
CA LYS A 13 4.16 17.04 4.71
C LYS A 13 4.95 16.00 5.49
N LEU A 14 4.68 14.70 5.26
CA LEU A 14 5.37 13.60 5.95
C LEU A 14 6.79 13.41 5.39
N PRO A 15 7.85 13.49 6.20
CA PRO A 15 9.16 12.98 5.81
C PRO A 15 9.15 11.45 5.91
N LEU A 16 9.54 10.77 4.83
CA LEU A 16 9.98 9.37 4.87
C LEU A 16 11.39 9.34 5.47
N THR A 17 11.49 9.37 6.80
CA THR A 17 12.66 8.84 7.53
C THR A 17 12.20 8.43 8.93
N SER A 18 11.82 7.17 9.11
CA SER A 18 11.68 6.58 10.43
C SER A 18 13.07 6.21 10.93
N ASN A 19 13.66 7.08 11.75
CA ASN A 19 14.88 6.76 12.49
C ASN A 19 14.49 5.83 13.66
N ILE A 20 14.30 4.54 13.36
CA ILE A 20 14.01 3.51 14.36
C ILE A 20 15.33 3.02 14.95
N ASN A 21 15.46 3.21 16.25
CA ASN A 21 16.60 2.82 17.08
C ASN A 21 16.85 1.30 16.97
N LYS A 22 17.89 0.90 16.23
CA LYS A 22 18.32 -0.50 16.11
C LYS A 22 18.98 -0.97 17.40
N LYS A 23 18.21 -1.55 18.32
CA LYS A 23 18.77 -2.46 19.34
C LYS A 23 17.88 -3.69 19.51
N ASN A 24 18.41 -4.82 19.06
CA ASN A 24 18.03 -6.21 19.34
C ASN A 24 16.56 -6.59 19.16
N THR A 25 16.20 -6.90 17.91
CA THR A 25 15.05 -7.75 17.57
C THR A 25 15.45 -8.64 16.40
N VAL A 26 15.00 -9.90 16.43
CA VAL A 26 14.98 -10.81 15.28
C VAL A 26 14.60 -10.00 14.04
N ASN A 27 15.33 -10.15 12.93
CA ASN A 27 15.09 -9.43 11.66
C ASN A 27 13.63 -9.63 11.20
N MET A 28 12.69 -8.85 11.73
CA MET A 28 11.32 -8.80 11.26
C MET A 28 11.36 -7.94 10.02
N VAL A 29 11.05 -8.56 8.87
CA VAL A 29 10.88 -7.84 7.62
C VAL A 29 9.74 -6.85 7.82
N HIS A 30 10.05 -5.56 7.70
CA HIS A 30 9.06 -4.50 7.84
C HIS A 30 8.38 -4.27 6.48
N HIS A 31 7.07 -4.41 6.44
CA HIS A 31 6.27 -4.11 5.25
C HIS A 31 5.44 -2.86 5.51
N GLU A 32 5.50 -1.89 4.59
CA GLU A 32 4.75 -0.64 4.66
C GLU A 32 3.80 -0.51 3.47
N TRP A 33 2.59 -0.02 3.73
CA TRP A 33 1.58 0.22 2.72
C TRP A 33 1.70 1.62 2.12
N VAL A 34 1.92 1.69 0.81
CA VAL A 34 1.82 2.92 0.03
C VAL A 34 0.37 3.11 -0.37
N GLY A 35 -0.40 3.92 0.36
CA GLY A 35 -1.84 4.07 0.10
C GLY A 35 -2.27 5.41 -0.49
N ALA A 36 -1.50 6.49 -0.31
CA ALA A 36 -2.00 7.82 -0.68
C ALA A 36 -1.91 8.09 -2.18
N GLY A 37 -2.98 8.66 -2.74
CA GLY A 37 -3.11 8.87 -4.18
C GLY A 37 -2.79 10.27 -4.67
N LEU A 38 -2.55 11.24 -3.77
CA LEU A 38 -2.43 12.66 -4.13
C LEU A 38 -1.01 13.20 -4.01
N THR A 39 -0.62 14.09 -4.92
CA THR A 39 0.67 14.78 -4.86
C THR A 39 0.79 15.72 -3.65
N SER A 40 -0.33 16.32 -3.21
CA SER A 40 -0.37 17.22 -2.05
C SER A 40 -0.05 16.53 -0.72
N THR A 41 -0.09 15.20 -0.69
CA THR A 41 0.20 14.41 0.51
C THR A 41 1.71 14.30 0.79
N TYR A 42 2.54 14.41 -0.26
CA TYR A 42 3.97 14.13 -0.19
C TYR A 42 4.82 15.39 -0.42
N HIS A 43 6.11 15.28 -0.10
CA HIS A 43 7.10 16.27 -0.50
C HIS A 43 7.34 16.21 -2.02
N ASP A 44 7.69 17.35 -2.60
CA ASP A 44 7.83 17.53 -4.04
C ASP A 44 8.89 16.57 -4.65
N HIS A 45 9.94 16.26 -3.88
CA HIS A 45 10.93 15.25 -4.24
C HIS A 45 10.31 13.85 -4.40
N THR A 46 9.54 13.39 -3.41
CA THR A 46 8.82 12.12 -3.46
C THR A 46 7.84 12.08 -4.63
N VAL A 47 7.10 13.18 -4.86
CA VAL A 47 6.20 13.28 -6.01
C VAL A 47 6.94 13.11 -7.33
N LYS A 48 8.11 13.74 -7.46
CA LYS A 48 8.95 13.62 -8.67
C LYS A 48 9.39 12.17 -8.88
N LEU A 49 9.85 11.48 -7.83
CA LEU A 49 10.25 10.07 -7.91
C LEU A 49 9.10 9.15 -8.34
N HIS A 50 7.92 9.28 -7.73
CA HIS A 50 6.73 8.51 -8.13
C HIS A 50 6.36 8.73 -9.59
N ASN A 51 6.38 9.98 -10.05
CA ASN A 51 6.03 10.31 -11.43
C ASN A 51 7.07 9.77 -12.41
N GLN A 52 8.37 9.91 -12.10
CA GLN A 52 9.46 9.41 -12.92
C GLN A 52 9.43 7.87 -13.03
N LEU A 53 9.24 7.16 -11.93
CA LEU A 53 9.07 5.71 -11.94
C LEU A 53 7.87 5.30 -12.81
N ALA A 54 6.73 5.97 -12.61
CA ALA A 54 5.53 5.69 -13.40
C ALA A 54 5.72 6.01 -14.89
N ASP A 55 6.51 7.02 -15.25
CA ASP A 55 6.86 7.32 -16.65
C ASP A 55 7.75 6.23 -17.24
N TYR A 56 8.78 5.77 -16.52
CA TYR A 56 9.63 4.67 -16.99
C TYR A 56 8.84 3.37 -17.19
N ALA A 57 8.03 2.98 -16.20
CA ALA A 57 7.21 1.78 -16.28
C ALA A 57 6.19 1.85 -17.44
N PHE A 58 5.48 2.98 -17.59
CA PHE A 58 4.50 3.17 -18.66
C PHE A 58 5.12 3.13 -20.05
N ASN A 59 6.34 3.66 -20.21
CA ASN A 59 7.07 3.64 -21.48
C ASN A 59 7.92 2.37 -21.69
N GLY A 60 7.74 1.34 -20.85
CA GLY A 60 8.43 0.06 -20.99
C GLY A 60 9.94 0.11 -20.75
N ARG A 61 10.46 1.14 -20.07
CA ARG A 61 11.88 1.32 -19.74
C ARG A 61 12.20 0.64 -18.40
N PHE A 62 12.05 -0.68 -18.33
CA PHE A 62 12.11 -1.42 -17.08
C PHE A 62 13.46 -1.40 -16.39
N ASP A 63 14.58 -1.36 -17.12
CA ASP A 63 15.92 -1.17 -16.53
C ASP A 63 16.00 0.13 -15.72
N LYS A 64 15.48 1.24 -16.27
CA LYS A 64 15.43 2.54 -15.57
C LYS A 64 14.47 2.54 -14.40
N ALA A 65 13.33 1.84 -14.52
CA ALA A 65 12.42 1.68 -13.41
C ALA A 65 13.06 0.89 -12.26
N LEU A 66 13.84 -0.15 -12.57
CA LEU A 66 14.60 -0.94 -11.61
C LEU A 66 15.69 -0.11 -10.94
N GLU A 67 16.47 0.67 -11.68
CA GLU A 67 17.45 1.61 -11.11
C GLU A 67 16.80 2.53 -10.06
N CYS A 68 15.64 3.12 -10.36
CA CYS A 68 14.92 3.97 -9.41
C CYS A 68 14.48 3.22 -8.14
N ILE A 69 14.03 1.96 -8.27
CA ILE A 69 13.59 1.15 -7.13
C ILE A 69 14.78 0.67 -6.30
N GLU A 70 15.92 0.39 -6.94
CA GLU A 70 17.14 0.00 -6.22
C GLU A 70 17.74 1.17 -5.43
N GLU A 71 17.62 2.40 -5.94
CA GLU A 71 17.98 3.62 -5.21
C GLU A 71 17.02 3.94 -4.06
N ASP A 72 15.72 3.68 -4.24
CA ASP A 72 14.67 3.90 -3.23
C ASP A 72 13.67 2.72 -3.20
N PRO A 73 13.94 1.68 -2.39
CA PRO A 73 13.12 0.47 -2.34
C PRO A 73 11.65 0.68 -1.96
N ASP A 74 11.32 1.77 -1.27
CA ASP A 74 9.94 2.09 -0.87
C ASP A 74 9.04 2.37 -2.10
N LEU A 75 9.64 2.64 -3.26
CA LEU A 75 8.92 2.87 -4.51
C LEU A 75 8.41 1.61 -5.19
N VAL A 76 8.84 0.40 -4.80
CA VAL A 76 8.58 -0.84 -5.56
C VAL A 76 7.08 -1.11 -5.80
N ASN A 77 6.24 -0.81 -4.81
CA ASN A 77 4.79 -0.96 -4.87
C ASN A 77 4.04 0.36 -5.10
N SER A 78 4.77 1.43 -5.42
CA SER A 78 4.21 2.75 -5.67
C SER A 78 3.51 2.84 -7.02
N TRP A 79 2.58 3.78 -7.12
CA TRP A 79 1.88 4.14 -8.36
C TRP A 79 1.93 5.65 -8.59
N ARG A 80 1.49 6.06 -9.78
CA ARG A 80 1.41 7.48 -10.15
C ARG A 80 0.46 8.24 -9.23
N LEU A 81 0.96 9.30 -8.63
CA LEU A 81 0.18 10.25 -7.83
C LEU A 81 -0.62 11.18 -8.74
N ARG A 82 -1.77 11.64 -8.24
CA ARG A 82 -2.68 12.56 -8.94
C ARG A 82 -2.62 13.95 -8.33
N GLY A 83 -2.73 14.97 -9.18
CA GLY A 83 -2.97 16.34 -8.71
C GLY A 83 -4.31 16.41 -7.96
N PRO A 84 -4.46 17.25 -6.93
CA PRO A 84 -5.73 17.43 -6.21
C PRO A 84 -6.92 17.75 -7.13
N GLU A 85 -6.65 18.44 -8.23
CA GLU A 85 -7.62 18.84 -9.26
C GLU A 85 -8.00 17.73 -10.25
N ASP A 86 -7.19 16.68 -10.41
CA ASP A 86 -7.51 15.54 -11.29
C ASP A 86 -8.59 14.71 -10.59
N THR A 87 -9.82 14.68 -11.11
CA THR A 87 -10.94 13.98 -10.47
C THR A 87 -10.97 12.48 -10.75
N ARG A 88 -10.08 11.97 -11.61
CA ARG A 88 -9.99 10.53 -11.89
C ARG A 88 -9.46 9.78 -10.67
N PRO A 89 -9.93 8.56 -10.42
CA PRO A 89 -9.33 7.71 -9.39
C PRO A 89 -7.86 7.42 -9.73
N ALA A 90 -7.05 7.20 -8.69
CA ALA A 90 -5.73 6.61 -8.90
C ALA A 90 -5.90 5.26 -9.61
N SER A 91 -5.07 4.96 -10.60
CA SER A 91 -5.19 3.69 -11.32
C SER A 91 -4.66 2.51 -10.49
N GLY A 92 -3.76 2.77 -9.55
CA GLY A 92 -3.09 1.72 -8.76
C GLY A 92 -2.12 0.87 -9.58
N TRP A 93 -1.72 1.33 -10.76
CA TRP A 93 -0.76 0.61 -11.60
C TRP A 93 0.66 0.82 -11.05
N THR A 94 1.25 -0.28 -10.59
CA THR A 94 2.66 -0.36 -10.20
C THR A 94 3.54 -0.78 -11.39
N THR A 95 4.85 -0.74 -11.21
CA THR A 95 5.82 -1.24 -12.21
C THR A 95 5.57 -2.71 -12.58
N LEU A 96 5.19 -3.55 -11.61
CA LEU A 96 4.89 -4.97 -11.86
C LEU A 96 3.68 -5.15 -12.79
N HIS A 97 2.63 -4.34 -12.64
CA HIS A 97 1.46 -4.36 -13.53
C HIS A 97 1.83 -3.94 -14.96
N GLN A 98 2.66 -2.90 -15.11
CA GLN A 98 3.15 -2.48 -16.42
C GLN A 98 4.04 -3.54 -17.07
N ALA A 99 4.91 -4.20 -16.28
CA ALA A 99 5.74 -5.31 -16.75
C ALA A 99 4.90 -6.51 -17.18
N ALA A 100 3.78 -6.79 -16.51
CA ALA A 100 2.85 -7.82 -16.94
C ALA A 100 2.17 -7.51 -18.28
N LEU A 101 1.89 -6.23 -18.56
CA LEU A 101 1.21 -5.80 -19.77
C LEU A 101 2.13 -5.73 -20.99
N LEU A 102 3.27 -5.06 -20.85
CA LEU A 102 4.09 -4.63 -21.99
C LEU A 102 5.04 -5.72 -22.47
N SER A 103 5.20 -5.82 -23.79
CA SER A 103 6.09 -6.81 -24.41
C SER A 103 7.58 -6.53 -24.20
N THR A 104 7.95 -5.31 -23.85
CA THR A 104 9.34 -4.91 -23.55
C THR A 104 9.85 -5.45 -22.22
N SER A 105 8.98 -5.97 -21.36
CA SER A 105 9.41 -6.67 -20.16
C SER A 105 9.93 -8.07 -20.50
N THR A 106 10.89 -8.52 -19.70
CA THR A 106 11.46 -9.87 -19.76
C THR A 106 11.13 -10.57 -18.45
N ILE A 107 11.32 -11.88 -18.40
CA ILE A 107 11.19 -12.61 -17.14
C ILE A 107 12.17 -12.07 -16.07
N SER A 108 13.40 -11.72 -16.45
CA SER A 108 14.38 -11.15 -15.52
C SER A 108 13.92 -9.83 -14.91
N HIS A 109 13.22 -8.97 -15.66
CA HIS A 109 12.62 -7.76 -15.10
C HIS A 109 11.58 -8.09 -14.02
N ILE A 110 10.71 -9.07 -14.29
CA ILE A 110 9.63 -9.49 -13.37
C ILE A 110 10.22 -10.13 -12.10
N GLU A 111 11.14 -11.08 -12.25
CA GLU A 111 11.81 -11.72 -11.13
C GLU A 111 12.58 -10.72 -10.29
N ARG A 112 13.24 -9.73 -10.93
CA ARG A 112 13.92 -8.67 -10.20
C ARG A 112 12.95 -7.81 -9.40
N LEU A 113 11.83 -7.37 -9.98
CA LEU A 113 10.80 -6.62 -9.26
C LEU A 113 10.26 -7.40 -8.05
N ILE A 114 9.96 -8.69 -8.22
CA ILE A 114 9.51 -9.57 -7.13
C ILE A 114 10.60 -9.68 -6.05
N SER A 115 11.87 -9.86 -6.43
CA SER A 115 12.99 -9.91 -5.48
C SER A 115 13.18 -8.62 -4.68
N LEU A 116 12.76 -7.49 -5.25
CA LEU A 116 12.77 -6.17 -4.60
C LEU A 116 11.51 -5.90 -3.77
N GLY A 117 10.58 -6.87 -3.67
CA GLY A 117 9.39 -6.76 -2.83
C GLY A 117 8.12 -6.33 -3.56
N ALA A 118 8.07 -6.40 -4.89
CA ALA A 118 6.84 -6.16 -5.63
C ALA A 118 5.77 -7.22 -5.30
N TRP A 119 4.59 -6.77 -4.86
CA TRP A 119 3.51 -7.66 -4.44
C TRP A 119 2.75 -8.24 -5.63
N ARG A 120 2.60 -9.57 -5.67
CA ARG A 120 1.89 -10.31 -6.72
C ARG A 120 0.37 -10.26 -6.55
N ASN A 121 -0.10 -10.12 -5.31
CA ASN A 121 -1.54 -10.03 -4.99
C ASN A 121 -2.08 -8.61 -4.97
N LEU A 122 -1.24 -7.59 -5.17
CA LEU A 122 -1.71 -6.23 -5.31
C LEU A 122 -2.52 -6.11 -6.60
N THR A 123 -3.75 -5.61 -6.49
CA THR A 123 -4.61 -5.35 -7.65
C THR A 123 -4.54 -3.90 -8.07
N THR A 124 -4.79 -3.61 -9.34
CA THR A 124 -5.11 -2.26 -9.80
C THR A 124 -6.41 -1.77 -9.14
N VAL A 125 -6.55 -0.44 -8.99
CA VAL A 125 -7.74 0.15 -8.34
C VAL A 125 -8.96 0.10 -9.26
N ASN A 126 -8.79 0.31 -10.55
CA ASN A 126 -9.90 0.49 -11.48
C ASN A 126 -10.45 -0.82 -12.06
N THR A 127 -9.61 -1.84 -12.26
CA THR A 127 -10.05 -3.13 -12.82
C THR A 127 -10.01 -4.28 -11.83
N ASN A 128 -9.45 -4.06 -10.63
CA ASN A 128 -9.25 -5.09 -9.62
C ASN A 128 -8.48 -6.33 -10.13
N GLN A 129 -7.57 -6.11 -11.08
CA GLN A 129 -6.72 -7.17 -11.65
C GLN A 129 -5.34 -7.16 -11.02
N THR A 130 -4.81 -8.35 -10.73
CA THR A 130 -3.39 -8.53 -10.38
C THR A 130 -2.50 -8.44 -11.63
N ALA A 131 -1.18 -8.36 -11.42
CA ALA A 131 -0.22 -8.49 -12.51
C ALA A 131 -0.37 -9.83 -13.27
N TYR A 132 -0.69 -10.93 -12.58
CA TYR A 132 -0.97 -12.22 -13.21
C TYR A 132 -2.18 -12.17 -14.14
N ASP A 133 -3.29 -11.57 -13.69
CA ASP A 133 -4.51 -11.46 -14.50
C ASP A 133 -4.27 -10.64 -15.77
N ILE A 134 -3.51 -9.55 -15.66
CA ILE A 134 -3.11 -8.72 -16.80
C ILE A 134 -2.22 -9.51 -17.76
N ALA A 135 -1.21 -10.21 -17.27
CA ALA A 135 -0.33 -11.02 -18.12
C ALA A 135 -1.10 -12.14 -18.84
N LYS A 136 -2.04 -12.78 -18.15
CA LYS A 136 -2.90 -13.84 -18.71
C LYS A 136 -3.80 -13.28 -19.81
N ALA A 137 -4.45 -12.15 -19.58
CA ALA A 137 -5.32 -11.51 -20.58
C ALA A 137 -4.55 -11.04 -21.83
N ASN A 138 -3.25 -10.79 -21.71
CA ASN A 138 -2.39 -10.35 -22.81
C ASN A 138 -1.53 -11.47 -23.41
N ASN A 139 -1.85 -12.75 -23.12
CA ASN A 139 -1.16 -13.92 -23.67
C ASN A 139 0.38 -13.87 -23.50
N ARG A 140 0.85 -13.40 -22.34
CA ARG A 140 2.29 -13.44 -22.01
C ARG A 140 2.77 -14.90 -21.89
N SER A 141 4.08 -15.10 -21.98
CA SER A 141 4.68 -16.44 -21.98
C SER A 141 4.38 -17.21 -20.68
N ARG A 142 4.49 -18.54 -20.76
CA ARG A 142 4.26 -19.42 -19.61
C ARG A 142 5.16 -19.06 -18.42
N ASP A 143 6.44 -18.82 -18.69
CA ASP A 143 7.41 -18.48 -17.64
C ASP A 143 7.05 -17.16 -16.93
N ILE A 144 6.55 -16.16 -17.67
CA ILE A 144 6.04 -14.90 -17.09
C ILE A 144 4.82 -15.15 -16.21
N LEU A 145 3.88 -15.97 -16.67
CA LEU A 145 2.69 -16.33 -15.89
C LEU A 145 3.05 -17.07 -14.60
N ASP A 146 4.01 -18.00 -14.68
CA ASP A 146 4.46 -18.76 -13.52
C ASP A 146 5.18 -17.87 -12.50
N ALA A 147 6.01 -16.93 -12.95
CA ALA A 147 6.66 -15.94 -12.07
C ALA A 147 5.65 -15.00 -11.38
N LEU A 148 4.62 -14.56 -12.10
CA LEU A 148 3.60 -13.62 -11.58
C LEU A 148 2.52 -14.28 -10.73
N LYS A 149 2.45 -15.62 -10.70
CA LYS A 149 1.37 -16.36 -10.06
C LYS A 149 1.15 -15.88 -8.62
N PRO A 150 -0.09 -15.58 -8.21
CA PRO A 150 -0.42 -15.17 -6.84
C PRO A 150 0.18 -16.09 -5.78
N HIS A 151 0.88 -15.49 -4.81
CA HIS A 151 1.57 -16.21 -3.73
C HIS A 151 0.94 -15.92 -2.38
N TYR A 152 0.83 -16.95 -1.55
CA TYR A 152 0.19 -16.83 -0.26
C TYR A 152 1.03 -17.59 0.76
N GLU A 153 1.52 -16.89 1.77
CA GLU A 153 2.13 -17.48 2.97
C GLU A 153 1.08 -18.26 3.78
N ARG A 154 -0.18 -17.81 3.72
CA ARG A 154 -1.32 -18.54 4.29
C ARG A 154 -2.50 -18.56 3.33
N ARG A 155 -3.06 -19.75 3.12
CA ARG A 155 -4.33 -19.92 2.39
C ARG A 155 -5.48 -19.74 3.36
N VAL A 156 -6.39 -18.84 3.00
CA VAL A 156 -7.64 -18.55 3.72
C VAL A 156 -8.76 -18.62 2.69
N ASP A 157 -9.94 -19.07 3.13
CA ASP A 157 -11.12 -19.15 2.26
C ASP A 157 -11.50 -17.78 1.67
N GLU A 158 -11.94 -17.75 0.42
CA GLU A 158 -12.26 -16.50 -0.29
C GLU A 158 -13.38 -15.70 0.39
N GLU A 159 -14.37 -16.37 0.99
CA GLU A 159 -15.45 -15.73 1.73
C GLU A 159 -14.90 -15.06 3.00
N ILE A 160 -14.02 -15.76 3.71
CA ILE A 160 -13.32 -15.19 4.87
C ILE A 160 -12.47 -13.98 4.46
N VAL A 161 -11.73 -14.05 3.35
CA VAL A 161 -10.94 -12.91 2.85
C VAL A 161 -11.82 -11.69 2.56
N LYS A 162 -12.98 -11.89 1.93
CA LYS A 162 -13.95 -10.81 1.66
C LYS A 162 -14.51 -10.21 2.96
N ASN A 163 -14.85 -11.06 3.92
CA ASN A 163 -15.38 -10.64 5.21
C ASN A 163 -14.33 -9.85 6.01
N LEU A 164 -13.10 -10.34 6.06
CA LEU A 164 -11.97 -9.65 6.69
C LEU A 164 -11.66 -8.31 6.02
N GLN A 165 -11.71 -8.25 4.68
CA GLN A 165 -11.52 -6.99 3.94
C GLN A 165 -12.57 -5.94 4.34
N ARG A 166 -13.84 -6.33 4.36
CA ARG A 166 -14.94 -5.45 4.80
C ARG A 166 -14.73 -4.95 6.23
N GLY A 167 -14.44 -5.85 7.17
CA GLY A 167 -14.19 -5.49 8.57
C GLY A 167 -12.97 -4.56 8.72
N LEU A 168 -11.90 -4.78 7.95
CA LEU A 168 -10.71 -3.92 7.95
C LEU A 168 -11.03 -2.50 7.48
N GLU A 169 -11.80 -2.39 6.40
CA GLU A 169 -12.26 -1.10 5.88
C GLU A 169 -13.16 -0.37 6.88
N GLU A 170 -14.09 -1.07 7.52
CA GLU A 170 -14.95 -0.50 8.56
C GLU A 170 -14.15 0.04 9.75
N VAL A 171 -13.19 -0.75 10.26
CA VAL A 171 -12.32 -0.34 11.38
C VAL A 171 -11.49 0.90 11.03
N ILE A 172 -10.80 0.89 9.89
CA ILE A 172 -9.96 2.03 9.50
C ILE A 172 -10.82 3.28 9.26
N ASN A 173 -11.96 3.16 8.58
CA ASN A 173 -12.86 4.28 8.35
C ASN A 173 -13.45 4.83 9.66
N SER A 174 -13.81 3.98 10.61
CA SER A 174 -14.35 4.44 11.91
C SER A 174 -13.40 5.40 12.65
N ARG A 175 -12.09 5.28 12.39
CA ARG A 175 -11.03 6.04 13.03
C ARG A 175 -10.57 7.25 12.20
N VAL A 176 -10.41 7.08 10.89
CA VAL A 176 -9.71 8.04 10.04
C VAL A 176 -10.40 8.34 8.71
N LYS A 177 -11.70 8.05 8.55
CA LYS A 177 -12.46 8.27 7.29
C LYS A 177 -12.19 9.61 6.61
N ARG A 178 -12.22 10.71 7.39
CA ARG A 178 -11.95 12.05 6.83
C ARG A 178 -10.58 12.15 6.16
N MET A 179 -9.54 11.55 6.76
CA MET A 179 -8.18 11.56 6.21
C MET A 179 -8.06 10.65 4.99
N ILE A 180 -8.76 9.51 4.98
CA ILE A 180 -8.86 8.61 3.84
C ILE A 180 -9.46 9.35 2.63
N GLU A 181 -10.59 10.02 2.83
CA GLU A 181 -11.28 10.79 1.79
C GLU A 181 -10.42 11.97 1.29
N GLN A 182 -9.84 12.74 2.21
CA GLN A 182 -9.01 13.91 1.88
C GLN A 182 -7.76 13.56 1.07
N ASN A 183 -7.15 12.41 1.33
CA ASN A 183 -5.92 11.98 0.66
C ASN A 183 -6.17 10.97 -0.48
N ARG A 184 -7.44 10.63 -0.74
CA ARG A 184 -7.85 9.53 -1.63
C ARG A 184 -7.04 8.27 -1.36
N PHE A 185 -6.90 7.96 -0.07
CA PHE A 185 -6.06 6.88 0.41
C PHE A 185 -6.72 5.55 0.11
N ARG A 186 -5.97 4.63 -0.49
CA ARG A 186 -6.39 3.25 -0.68
C ARG A 186 -6.10 2.46 0.58
N ILE A 187 -7.10 1.82 1.16
CA ILE A 187 -6.92 0.91 2.30
C ILE A 187 -6.20 -0.38 1.82
N PRO A 188 -5.28 -0.97 2.61
CA PRO A 188 -4.64 -2.24 2.28
C PRO A 188 -5.63 -3.34 1.93
N THR A 189 -5.21 -4.24 1.02
CA THR A 189 -5.98 -5.44 0.71
C THR A 189 -5.51 -6.61 1.58
N VAL A 190 -6.45 -7.42 2.07
CA VAL A 190 -6.15 -8.66 2.82
C VAL A 190 -5.37 -9.65 1.94
N ALA A 191 -5.61 -9.65 0.63
CA ALA A 191 -4.85 -10.48 -0.31
C ALA A 191 -3.34 -10.16 -0.29
N VAL A 192 -2.96 -8.88 -0.16
CA VAL A 192 -1.54 -8.51 0.04
C VAL A 192 -1.06 -8.98 1.39
N LEU A 193 -1.82 -8.80 2.47
CA LEU A 193 -1.44 -9.25 3.81
C LEU A 193 -1.11 -10.76 3.85
N LEU A 194 -1.86 -11.58 3.09
CA LEU A 194 -1.62 -13.03 2.98
C LEU A 194 -0.36 -13.41 2.19
N GLU A 195 0.22 -12.49 1.42
CA GLU A 195 1.49 -12.67 0.71
C GLU A 195 2.71 -12.40 1.60
N LEU A 196 2.54 -11.64 2.68
CA LEU A 196 3.64 -11.11 3.46
C LEU A 196 4.16 -12.14 4.47
N GLN A 197 5.49 -12.21 4.59
CA GLN A 197 6.12 -12.96 5.66
C GLN A 197 5.71 -12.33 7.02
N GLY A 198 5.33 -13.17 7.98
CA GLY A 198 4.83 -12.71 9.28
C GLY A 198 3.38 -12.21 9.26
N LEU A 199 2.75 -12.16 8.08
CA LEU A 199 1.34 -11.79 7.89
C LEU A 199 0.99 -10.46 8.58
N SER A 200 1.91 -9.49 8.48
CA SER A 200 1.83 -8.19 9.14
C SER A 200 2.18 -7.05 8.19
N LEU A 201 1.50 -5.92 8.34
CA LEU A 201 1.67 -4.74 7.50
C LEU A 201 1.50 -3.47 8.33
N TRP A 202 2.42 -2.52 8.16
CA TRP A 202 2.26 -1.16 8.65
C TRP A 202 1.53 -0.30 7.61
N CYS A 203 0.47 0.38 8.04
CA CYS A 203 -0.36 1.25 7.21
C CYS A 203 -0.31 2.69 7.73
N PRO A 204 0.62 3.53 7.22
CA PRO A 204 0.72 4.93 7.62
C PRO A 204 -0.47 5.72 7.06
N ILE A 205 -1.10 6.55 7.91
CA ILE A 205 -2.23 7.39 7.50
C ILE A 205 -1.77 8.85 7.41
N PRO A 206 -1.79 9.47 6.21
CA PRO A 206 -1.39 10.86 6.07
C PRO A 206 -2.27 11.81 6.88
N GLY A 207 -1.62 12.70 7.63
CA GLY A 207 -2.28 13.63 8.55
C GLY A 207 -2.68 13.03 9.91
N PHE A 208 -2.52 11.71 10.11
CA PHE A 208 -2.78 11.05 11.39
C PHE A 208 -1.56 11.05 12.31
N TYR A 209 -0.36 11.36 11.80
CA TYR A 209 0.91 11.29 12.53
C TYR A 209 1.12 9.92 13.20
N GLY A 210 0.81 8.87 12.44
CA GLY A 210 0.79 7.48 12.87
C GLY A 210 0.11 6.61 11.83
N GLY A 211 -0.46 5.49 12.27
CA GLY A 211 -1.03 4.51 11.36
C GLY A 211 -1.63 3.32 12.07
N PHE A 212 -1.79 2.24 11.32
CA PHE A 212 -2.29 0.96 11.80
C PHE A 212 -1.21 -0.11 11.59
N HIS A 213 -0.86 -0.83 12.65
CA HIS A 213 -0.21 -2.12 12.51
C HIS A 213 -1.30 -3.19 12.34
N ILE A 214 -1.30 -3.88 11.20
CA ILE A 214 -2.32 -4.86 10.81
C ILE A 214 -1.65 -6.23 10.82
N GLN A 215 -2.22 -7.21 11.52
CA GLN A 215 -1.67 -8.56 11.59
C GLN A 215 -2.76 -9.62 11.51
N LEU A 216 -2.57 -10.63 10.66
CA LEU A 216 -3.42 -11.82 10.63
C LEU A 216 -2.95 -12.82 11.70
N LYS A 217 -3.86 -13.23 12.57
CA LYS A 217 -3.63 -14.20 13.64
C LYS A 217 -3.93 -15.62 13.18
N GLU A 218 -3.52 -16.61 13.97
CA GLU A 218 -3.64 -18.05 13.62
C GLU A 218 -5.08 -18.53 13.43
N ASP A 219 -6.04 -17.91 14.13
CA ASP A 219 -7.48 -18.18 14.04
C ASP A 219 -8.17 -17.49 12.83
N ASN A 220 -7.39 -16.94 11.90
CA ASN A 220 -7.84 -16.14 10.77
C ASN A 220 -8.57 -14.83 11.17
N SER A 221 -8.38 -14.34 12.39
CA SER A 221 -8.77 -12.98 12.75
C SER A 221 -7.68 -11.97 12.34
N ILE A 222 -8.07 -10.72 12.08
CA ILE A 222 -7.14 -9.61 11.91
C ILE A 222 -7.14 -8.76 13.18
N GLN A 223 -5.95 -8.57 13.77
CA GLN A 223 -5.73 -7.56 14.79
C GLN A 223 -5.23 -6.28 14.14
N THR A 224 -5.81 -5.14 14.52
CA THR A 224 -5.31 -3.82 14.13
C THR A 224 -4.98 -2.99 15.36
N GLU A 225 -3.77 -2.47 15.41
CA GLU A 225 -3.31 -1.55 16.46
C GLU A 225 -3.10 -0.18 15.84
N SER A 226 -3.94 0.78 16.22
CA SER A 226 -3.73 2.17 15.83
C SER A 226 -2.78 2.87 16.80
N SER A 227 -1.92 3.73 16.30
CA SER A 227 -1.11 4.64 17.13
C SER A 227 -1.03 6.03 16.50
N CYS A 228 -0.98 7.07 17.35
CA CYS A 228 -0.81 8.47 16.96
C CYS A 228 0.20 9.13 17.91
N ARG A 229 1.26 9.74 17.37
CA ARG A 229 2.36 10.32 18.17
C ARG A 229 2.01 11.63 18.88
N VAL A 230 0.91 12.29 18.52
CA VAL A 230 0.62 13.68 18.92
C VAL A 230 -0.45 13.78 20.02
N ALA A 231 -1.15 12.69 20.35
CA ALA A 231 -2.27 12.70 21.30
C ALA A 231 -2.08 11.71 22.47
N GLY A 232 -0.92 11.75 23.13
CA GLY A 232 -0.66 11.01 24.37
C GLY A 232 -0.90 9.49 24.31
N GLY A 233 -0.91 8.91 23.11
CA GLY A 233 -1.11 7.47 22.92
C GLY A 233 -2.57 7.05 22.71
N SER A 234 -3.40 7.72 21.90
CA SER A 234 -4.80 7.32 21.62
C SER A 234 -5.00 5.98 20.87
N GLY A 235 -4.16 4.99 21.17
CA GLY A 235 -4.14 3.70 20.53
C GLY A 235 -5.35 2.87 20.90
N GLN A 236 -5.89 2.21 19.89
CA GLN A 236 -6.97 1.26 20.03
C GLN A 236 -6.59 -0.01 19.28
N THR A 237 -6.85 -1.13 19.93
CA THR A 237 -6.69 -2.47 19.36
C THR A 237 -8.05 -3.00 18.98
N HIS A 238 -8.23 -3.31 17.70
CA HIS A 238 -9.43 -3.96 17.18
C HIS A 238 -9.10 -5.38 16.78
N VAL A 239 -10.06 -6.28 16.96
CA VAL A 239 -10.01 -7.64 16.41
C VAL A 239 -11.19 -7.79 15.46
N ILE A 240 -10.89 -8.21 14.23
CA ILE A 240 -11.85 -8.50 13.16
C ILE A 240 -11.89 -10.01 13.01
N SER A 241 -13.06 -10.60 13.27
CA SER A 241 -13.32 -12.04 13.18
C SER A 241 -13.43 -12.50 11.71
N PRO A 242 -13.31 -13.80 11.42
CA PRO A 242 -13.46 -14.35 10.06
C PRO A 242 -14.80 -14.06 9.35
N ASP A 243 -15.86 -13.77 10.11
CA ASP A 243 -17.17 -13.34 9.58
C ASP A 243 -17.25 -11.83 9.28
N GLY A 244 -16.16 -11.09 9.53
CA GLY A 244 -16.03 -9.66 9.29
C GLY A 244 -16.60 -8.79 10.40
N THR A 245 -17.15 -9.37 11.47
CA THR A 245 -17.51 -8.61 12.67
C THR A 245 -16.26 -8.17 13.41
N TRP A 246 -16.32 -7.04 14.11
CA TRP A 246 -15.17 -6.53 14.85
C TRP A 246 -15.55 -5.96 16.20
N LYS A 247 -14.57 -5.96 17.11
CA LYS A 247 -14.69 -5.38 18.46
C LYS A 247 -13.39 -4.69 18.87
N ILE A 248 -13.52 -3.73 19.78
CA ILE A 248 -12.37 -3.15 20.48
C ILE A 248 -11.99 -4.12 21.61
N THR A 249 -10.70 -4.43 21.73
CA THR A 249 -10.16 -5.36 22.73
C THR A 249 -9.20 -4.70 23.72
N ALA A 250 -8.64 -3.54 23.35
CA ALA A 250 -7.92 -2.67 24.26
C ALA A 250 -8.06 -1.21 23.79
N ASP A 251 -8.27 -0.32 24.74
CA ASP A 251 -8.26 1.12 24.59
C ASP A 251 -7.39 1.76 25.69
N GLY A 252 -6.51 2.68 25.32
CA GLY A 252 -5.64 3.31 26.32
C GLY A 252 -4.54 4.17 25.73
N LEU A 253 -3.93 4.98 26.60
CA LEU A 253 -2.74 5.79 26.36
C LEU A 253 -1.51 4.87 26.35
N TYR A 254 -0.93 4.60 25.17
CA TYR A 254 0.41 3.98 25.05
C TYR A 254 1.52 5.04 25.06
#